data_AF-A0A1Q7VTB6-F1
#
_entry.id   AF-A0A1Q7VTB6-F1
#
_cell.length_a   1.000
_cell.length_b   1.000
_cell.length_c   1.000
_cell.angle_alpha   90.00
_cell.angle_beta   90.00
_cell.angle_gamma   90.00
#
_symmetry.space_group_name_H-M   'P 1'
#
loop_
_entity.id
_entity.type
_entity.pdbx_description
1 polymer ?
#
loop_
_entity_poly.entity_id
_entity_poly.type
_entity_poly.pdbx_seq_one_letter_code
_entity_poly.pdbx_strand_id
1 'polypeptide(L)' 'MRGWLWVVVGALLVVVGGVWTLQGLNVMGGSAMSGVTLWAVIGPIVALAGLALAVVGARQLRRTG' A
#
# COMPACT_ATOMS: atom_id res chain seq x y z
N MET A 1 -15.01 15.67 7.71
CA MET A 1 -14.34 14.70 8.61
C MET A 1 -13.94 13.36 7.95
N ARG A 2 -14.23 13.09 6.67
CA ARG A 2 -14.02 11.77 6.06
C ARG A 2 -12.67 11.59 5.32
N GLY A 3 -11.92 12.67 5.07
CA GLY A 3 -10.67 12.64 4.30
C GLY A 3 -9.50 11.93 5.01
N TRP A 4 -9.43 12.01 6.34
CA TRP A 4 -8.33 11.43 7.11
C TRP A 4 -8.34 9.88 7.06
N LEU A 5 -9.53 9.27 7.06
CA LEU A 5 -9.69 7.81 6.95
C LEU A 5 -9.08 7.27 5.66
N TRP A 6 -9.31 7.97 4.54
CA TRP A 6 -8.73 7.60 3.24
C TRP A 6 -7.21 7.71 3.22
N VAL A 7 -6.64 8.69 3.96
CA VAL A 7 -5.19 8.82 4.12
C VAL A 7 -4.62 7.64 4.90
N VAL A 8 -5.25 7.26 6.02
CA VAL A 8 -4.79 6.11 6.83
C VAL A 8 -4.90 4.80 6.05
N VAL A 9 -6.06 4.54 5.44
CA VAL A 9 -6.27 3.33 4.64
C VAL A 9 -5.27 3.26 3.49
N GLY A 10 -5.05 4.38 2.79
CA GLY A 10 -4.06 4.45 1.72
C GLY A 10 -2.64 4.19 2.22
N ALA A 11 -2.24 4.78 3.34
CA ALA A 11 -0.92 4.56 3.95
C ALA A 11 -0.72 3.10 4.36
N LEU A 12 -1.73 2.46 4.96
CA LEU A 12 -1.67 1.04 5.32
C LEU A 12 -1.48 0.15 4.09
N LEU A 13 -2.22 0.42 3.01
CA LEU A 13 -2.07 -0.31 1.74
C LEU A 13 -0.68 -0.13 1.12
N VAL A 14 -0.08 1.06 1.22
CA VAL A 14 1.31 1.30 0.77
C VAL A 14 2.29 0.40 1.53
N VAL A 15 2.16 0.36 2.87
CA VAL A 15 3.05 -0.46 3.71
C VAL A 15 2.86 -1.95 3.42
N VAL A 16 1.61 -2.43 3.39
CA VAL A 16 1.30 -3.84 3.12
C VAL A 16 1.78 -4.26 1.73
N GLY A 17 1.50 -3.44 0.71
CA GLY A 17 1.98 -3.69 -0.65
C GLY A 17 3.51 -3.72 -0.74
N GLY A 18 4.19 -2.84 -0.01
CA GLY A 18 5.65 -2.85 0.12
C GLY A 18 6.17 -4.16 0.73
N VAL A 19 5.58 -4.61 1.84
CA VAL A 19 5.95 -5.89 2.50
C VAL A 19 5.76 -7.07 1.54
N TRP A 20 4.63 -7.15 0.84
CA TRP A 20 4.38 -8.22 -0.13
C TRP A 20 5.34 -8.18 -1.31
N THR A 21 5.72 -6.99 -1.77
CA THR A 21 6.74 -6.84 -2.82
C THR A 21 8.07 -7.41 -2.34
N LEU A 22 8.53 -7.00 -1.16
CA LEU A 22 9.79 -7.46 -0.58
C LEU A 22 9.79 -8.97 -0.30
N GLN A 23 8.64 -9.52 0.12
CA GLN A 23 8.47 -10.97 0.28
C GLN A 23 8.54 -11.68 -1.07
N GLY A 24 7.79 -11.24 -2.08
CA GLY A 24 7.82 -11.84 -3.42
C GLY A 24 9.20 -11.79 -4.08
N LEU A 25 9.97 -10.73 -3.83
CA LEU A 25 11.37 -10.59 -4.29
C LEU A 25 12.37 -11.40 -3.44
N ASN A 26 11.90 -12.13 -2.43
CA ASN A 26 12.71 -12.89 -1.48
C ASN A 26 13.72 -12.03 -0.67
N VAL A 27 13.46 -10.72 -0.56
CA VAL A 27 14.23 -9.80 0.28
C VAL A 27 13.82 -9.95 1.75
N MET A 28 12.51 -10.15 1.99
CA MET A 28 11.97 -10.54 3.30
C MET A 28 11.55 -12.02 3.27
N GLY A 29 12.44 -12.87 3.77
CA GLY A 29 12.25 -14.31 3.91
C GLY A 29 11.43 -14.72 5.15
N GLY A 30 11.08 -16.00 5.24
CA GLY A 30 10.50 -16.60 6.45
C GLY A 30 8.98 -16.75 6.46
N SER A 31 8.30 -16.45 5.35
CA SER A 31 6.86 -16.71 5.19
C SER A 31 6.58 -17.58 3.95
N ALA A 32 5.35 -18.10 3.87
CA ALA A 32 4.87 -18.83 2.69
C ALA A 32 4.81 -17.97 1.41
N MET A 33 5.02 -16.65 1.53
CA MET A 33 4.98 -15.69 0.43
C MET A 33 6.38 -15.36 -0.12
N SER A 34 7.45 -15.76 0.58
CA SER A 34 8.82 -15.42 0.23
C SER A 34 9.28 -16.13 -1.05
N GLY A 35 9.78 -15.37 -2.04
CA GLY A 35 10.29 -15.88 -3.31
C GLY A 35 9.23 -16.31 -4.32
N VAL A 36 7.97 -15.93 -4.10
CA VAL A 36 6.87 -16.20 -5.04
C VAL A 36 6.58 -14.96 -5.89
N THR A 37 6.73 -15.08 -7.21
CA THR A 37 6.54 -13.98 -8.19
C THR A 37 5.16 -13.32 -8.10
N LEU A 38 4.13 -14.07 -7.68
CA LEU A 38 2.79 -13.53 -7.45
C LEU A 38 2.80 -12.34 -6.49
N TRP A 39 3.50 -12.45 -5.36
CA TRP A 39 3.58 -11.36 -4.37
C TRP A 39 4.45 -10.19 -4.85
N ALA A 40 5.44 -10.47 -5.70
CA ALA A 40 6.27 -9.43 -6.33
C ALA A 40 5.48 -8.56 -7.31
N VAL A 41 4.36 -9.08 -7.86
CA VAL A 41 3.46 -8.35 -8.76
C VAL A 41 2.29 -7.72 -8.02
N ILE A 42 1.66 -8.46 -7.09
CA ILE A 42 0.51 -7.94 -6.32
C ILE A 42 0.95 -6.82 -5.37
N GLY A 43 2.11 -6.95 -4.73
CA GLY A 43 2.63 -5.96 -3.80
C GLY A 43 2.70 -4.54 -4.38
N PRO A 44 3.35 -4.32 -5.54
CA PRO A 44 3.38 -3.02 -6.20
C PRO A 44 2.00 -2.49 -6.58
N ILE A 45 1.09 -3.35 -7.06
CA ILE A 45 -0.28 -2.96 -7.43
C ILE A 45 -1.02 -2.42 -6.20
N VAL A 46 -0.94 -3.13 -5.07
CA VAL A 46 -1.58 -2.73 -3.81
C VAL A 46 -0.95 -1.45 -3.27
N ALA A 47 0.38 -1.33 -3.35
CA ALA A 47 1.07 -0.13 -2.91
C ALA A 47 0.67 1.11 -3.73
N LEU A 48 0.57 0.98 -5.05
CA LEU A 48 0.13 2.07 -5.94
C LEU A 48 -1.34 2.45 -5.70
N ALA A 49 -2.22 1.48 -5.50
CA ALA A 49 -3.62 1.72 -5.15
C ALA A 49 -3.75 2.45 -3.81
N GLY A 50 -2.97 2.03 -2.81
CA GLY A 50 -2.88 2.70 -1.51
C GLY A 50 -2.40 4.13 -1.62
N LEU A 51 -1.35 4.37 -2.40
CA LEU A 51 -0.81 5.70 -2.64
C LEU A 51 -1.86 6.62 -3.30
N ALA A 52 -2.58 6.11 -4.30
CA ALA A 52 -3.65 6.86 -4.96
C ALA A 52 -4.75 7.25 -3.96
N LEU A 53 -5.20 6.32 -3.12
CA LEU A 53 -6.19 6.59 -2.07
C LEU A 53 -5.69 7.63 -1.06
N ALA A 54 -4.43 7.52 -0.62
CA ALA A 54 -3.85 8.47 0.32
C ALA A 54 -3.80 9.89 -0.27
N VAL A 55 -3.39 10.02 -1.53
CA VAL A 55 -3.35 11.30 -2.25
C VAL A 55 -4.74 11.91 -2.41
N VAL A 56 -5.75 11.11 -2.77
CA VAL A 56 -7.13 11.57 -2.90
C VAL A 56 -7.68 12.04 -1.55
N GLY A 57 -7.47 11.26 -0.48
CA GLY A 57 -7.88 11.61 0.88
C GLY A 57 -7.24 12.91 1.37
N ALA A 58 -5.94 13.08 1.12
CA ALA A 58 -5.20 14.29 1.48
C ALA A 58 -5.71 15.53 0.73
N ARG A 59 -6.03 15.38 -0.57
CA ARG A 59 -6.62 16.46 -1.38
C ARG A 59 -8.00 16.87 -0.87
N GLN A 60 -8.82 15.93 -0.43
CA GLN A 60 -10.13 16.21 0.17
C GLN A 60 -10.02 16.92 1.51
N LEU A 61 -9.04 16.56 2.34
CA LEU A 61 -8.82 17.21 3.62
C LEU A 61 -8.44 18.69 3.43
N ARG A 62 -7.58 19.01 2.44
CA ARG A 62 -7.16 20.38 2.11
C ARG A 62 -8.28 21.27 1.56
N ARG A 63 -9.32 20.71 0.94
CA ARG A 63 -10.47 21.47 0.41
C ARG A 63 -11.49 21.87 1.47
N THR A 64 -11.40 21.29 2.67
CA THR A 64 -12.37 21.52 3.76
C THR A 64 -11.77 22.34 4.91
N GLY A 65 -10.51 22.77 4.77
CA GLY A 65 -9.79 23.59 5.75
C GLY A 65 -9.63 25.02 5.28
#